data_AF-A0AAU9PYY9-F1
#
_entry.id   AF-A0AAU9PYY9-F1
#
_cell.length_a   1.000
_cell.length_b   1.000
_cell.length_c   1.000
_cell.angle_alpha   90.00
_cell.angle_beta   90.00
_cell.angle_gamma   90.00
#
_symmetry.space_group_name_H-M   'P 1'
#
loop_
_entity.id
_entity.type
_entity.pdbx_description
1 polymer ?
#
loop_
_entity_poly.entity_id
_entity_poly.type
_entity_poly.pdbx_seq_one_letter_code
_entity_poly.pdbx_strand_id
1 'polypeptide(L)'
;MFLYPYTMAENLLDWFGIDFERIYNESGGMQREQLKLINKYEVLTGAKSNAYMTIKRLEKSSNKENIDFAANIQNTMTGTLSSQIVQTLASSEHADEIIIEWLPSSAEEERATHALHYGKRMTIKQAEKKGLGVEYNCQCGMKIISGQQHAQKVTKQINRGKKA
;
A
#
# COMPACT_ATOMS: atom_id res chain seq x y z
N MET A 1 -9.60 1.47 -17.08
CA MET A 1 -8.39 1.84 -16.32
C MET A 1 -7.91 0.63 -15.54
N PHE A 2 -6.61 0.36 -15.51
CA PHE A 2 -6.01 -0.68 -14.67
C PHE A 2 -5.35 -0.02 -13.47
N LEU A 3 -5.46 -0.65 -12.30
CA LEU A 3 -4.80 -0.20 -11.09
C LEU A 3 -4.19 -1.38 -10.36
N TYR A 4 -2.91 -1.25 -10.04
CA TYR A 4 -2.15 -2.20 -9.24
C TYR A 4 -1.71 -1.47 -7.97
N PRO A 5 -2.47 -1.56 -6.87
CA PRO A 5 -2.24 -0.77 -5.66
C PRO A 5 -0.82 -0.92 -5.10
N TYR A 6 -0.27 -2.14 -5.14
CA TYR A 6 1.08 -2.42 -4.66
C TYR A 6 2.14 -1.71 -5.50
N THR A 7 2.13 -1.90 -6.83
CA THR A 7 3.04 -1.22 -7.75
C THR A 7 2.88 0.29 -7.70
N MET A 8 1.65 0.79 -7.54
CA MET A 8 1.39 2.21 -7.34
C MET A 8 2.04 2.72 -6.05
N ALA A 9 1.96 1.96 -4.95
CA ALA A 9 2.62 2.30 -3.70
C ALA A 9 4.15 2.32 -3.82
N GLU A 10 4.75 1.33 -4.50
CA GLU A 10 6.19 1.31 -4.77
C GLU A 10 6.63 2.56 -5.54
N ASN A 11 5.94 2.86 -6.65
CA ASN A 11 6.24 4.04 -7.45
C ASN A 11 6.08 5.34 -6.67
N LEU A 12 5.13 5.42 -5.73
CA LEU A 12 4.96 6.61 -4.89
C LEU A 12 6.11 6.76 -3.90
N LEU A 13 6.53 5.67 -3.23
CA LEU A 13 7.63 5.70 -2.28
C LEU A 13 8.94 6.07 -2.97
N ASP A 14 9.19 5.52 -4.16
CA ASP A 14 10.31 5.90 -5.01
C ASP A 14 10.23 7.38 -5.45
N TRP A 15 9.08 7.81 -5.97
CA TRP A 15 8.87 9.19 -6.40
C TRP A 15 9.02 10.22 -5.28
N PHE A 16 8.64 9.86 -4.05
CA PHE A 16 8.86 10.69 -2.86
C PHE A 16 10.30 10.69 -2.34
N GLY A 17 11.18 9.90 -2.96
CA GLY A 17 12.60 9.81 -2.64
C GLY A 17 12.86 9.10 -1.31
N ILE A 18 12.02 8.12 -0.95
CA ILE A 18 12.24 7.30 0.25
C ILE A 18 13.39 6.33 -0.02
N ASP A 19 14.46 6.47 0.76
CA ASP A 19 15.64 5.60 0.70
C ASP A 19 15.58 4.60 1.86
N PHE A 20 15.22 3.35 1.54
CA PHE A 20 15.05 2.29 2.54
C PHE A 20 16.37 1.79 3.12
N GLU A 21 17.46 1.82 2.37
CA GLU A 21 18.79 1.50 2.89
C GLU A 21 19.23 2.49 3.96
N ARG A 22 18.74 3.73 3.86
CA ARG A 22 19.01 4.81 4.81
C ARG A 22 17.81 5.17 5.66
N ILE A 23 16.76 4.36 5.73
CA ILE A 23 15.57 4.71 6.50
C ILE A 23 15.76 4.41 7.98
N TYR A 24 16.38 3.28 8.30
CA TYR A 24 16.63 2.85 9.67
C TYR A 24 17.88 3.54 10.23
N ASN A 25 17.82 3.87 11.53
CA ASN A 25 18.98 4.32 12.28
C ASN A 25 19.31 3.29 13.37
N GLU A 26 20.59 3.12 13.67
CA GLU A 26 21.09 2.16 14.68
C GLU A 26 20.63 2.47 16.12
N SER A 27 19.90 3.57 16.32
CA SER A 27 19.25 3.93 17.58
C SER A 27 17.79 3.44 17.68
N GLY A 28 17.36 2.54 16.78
CA GLY A 28 16.02 1.93 16.83
C GLY A 28 14.91 2.83 16.28
N GLY A 29 15.22 3.71 15.34
CA GLY A 29 14.29 4.67 14.75
C GLY A 29 14.48 4.89 13.26
N MET A 30 13.86 5.95 12.73
CA MET A 30 14.08 6.39 11.36
C MET A 30 15.11 7.52 11.28
N GLN A 31 15.94 7.54 10.24
CA GLN A 31 16.83 8.65 9.96
C GLN A 31 16.05 9.95 9.80
N ARG A 32 16.59 11.04 10.36
CA ARG A 32 15.90 12.34 10.42
C ARG A 32 15.53 12.88 9.05
N GLU A 33 16.42 12.73 8.06
CA GLU A 33 16.17 13.23 6.71
C GLU A 33 15.05 12.46 6.00
N GLN A 34 15.00 11.14 6.18
CA GLN A 34 13.89 10.31 5.69
C GLN A 34 12.58 10.69 6.38
N LEU A 35 12.60 10.89 7.69
CA LEU A 35 11.41 11.32 8.44
C LEU A 35 10.89 12.69 7.96
N LYS A 36 11.78 13.65 7.66
CA LYS A 36 11.39 14.94 7.09
C LYS A 36 10.71 14.78 5.74
N LEU A 37 11.23 13.92 4.86
CA LEU A 37 10.62 13.64 3.56
C LEU A 37 9.24 13.01 3.73
N ILE A 38 9.13 11.96 4.55
CA ILE A 38 7.87 11.27 4.83
C ILE A 38 6.81 12.24 5.35
N ASN A 39 7.18 13.14 6.27
CA ASN A 39 6.25 14.11 6.85
C ASN A 39 5.77 15.20 5.88
N LYS A 40 6.38 15.35 4.69
CA LYS A 40 5.88 16.28 3.65
C LYS A 40 4.60 15.77 2.99
N TYR A 41 4.37 14.45 3.01
CA TYR A 41 3.30 13.82 2.27
C TYR A 41 2.30 13.18 3.22
N GLU A 42 1.10 13.75 3.28
CA GLU A 42 0.05 13.32 4.19
C GLU A 42 -0.32 11.84 3.97
N VAL A 43 -0.28 11.40 2.71
CA VAL A 43 -0.57 10.02 2.30
C VAL A 43 0.37 8.99 2.98
N LEU A 44 1.58 9.39 3.38
CA LEU A 44 2.55 8.50 4.03
C LEU A 44 2.36 8.38 5.53
N THR A 45 1.39 9.08 6.14
CA THR A 45 1.22 9.11 7.60
C THR A 45 0.99 7.72 8.19
N GLY A 46 0.15 6.90 7.56
CA GLY A 46 -0.09 5.52 8.02
C GLY A 46 1.12 4.62 7.83
N ALA A 47 1.74 4.68 6.64
CA ALA A 47 2.96 3.94 6.33
C ALA A 47 4.08 4.23 7.33
N LYS A 48 4.28 5.51 7.70
CA LYS A 48 5.22 5.94 8.74
C LYS A 48 4.94 5.26 10.09
N SER A 49 3.70 5.34 10.57
CA SER A 49 3.32 4.77 11.87
C SER A 49 3.55 3.27 11.92
N ASN A 50 3.16 2.54 10.86
CA ASN A 50 3.38 1.11 10.77
C ASN A 50 4.86 0.76 10.69
N ALA A 51 5.66 1.52 9.93
CA ALA A 51 7.10 1.31 9.85
C ALA A 51 7.79 1.52 11.21
N TYR A 52 7.37 2.49 12.02
CA TYR A 52 7.85 2.61 13.39
C TYR A 52 7.49 1.41 14.27
N MET A 53 6.29 0.86 14.13
CA MET A 53 5.91 -0.36 14.86
C MET A 53 6.74 -1.56 14.41
N THR A 54 7.00 -1.68 13.10
CA THR A 54 7.90 -2.69 12.53
C THR A 54 9.29 -2.55 13.12
N ILE A 55 9.92 -1.37 13.08
CA ILE A 55 11.26 -1.14 13.67
C ILE A 55 11.28 -1.58 15.13
N LYS A 56 10.33 -1.12 15.95
CA LYS A 56 10.24 -1.51 17.37
C LYS A 56 10.10 -3.01 17.60
N ARG A 57 9.43 -3.72 16.70
CA ARG A 57 9.30 -5.18 16.76
C ARG A 57 10.62 -5.86 16.40
N LEU A 58 11.27 -5.41 15.32
CA LEU A 58 12.53 -5.99 14.85
C LEU A 58 13.66 -5.76 15.86
N GLU A 59 13.71 -4.59 16.50
CA GLU A 59 14.65 -4.28 17.60
C GLU A 59 14.57 -5.27 18.77
N LYS A 60 13.37 -5.76 19.05
CA LYS A 60 13.12 -6.73 20.14
C LYS A 60 13.37 -8.17 19.72
N SER A 61 13.68 -8.42 18.45
CA SER A 61 13.94 -9.76 17.95
C SER A 61 15.26 -10.29 18.49
N SER A 62 15.27 -11.54 18.95
CA SER A 62 16.50 -12.25 19.32
C SER A 62 17.45 -12.48 18.14
N ASN A 63 16.94 -12.38 16.90
CA ASN A 63 17.71 -12.57 15.66
C ASN A 63 18.00 -11.26 14.91
N LYS A 64 17.98 -10.10 15.60
CA LYS A 64 18.06 -8.77 14.96
C LYS A 64 19.27 -8.59 14.03
N GLU A 65 20.40 -9.22 14.34
CA GLU A 65 21.65 -9.08 13.58
C GLU A 65 21.56 -9.70 12.18
N ASN A 66 20.62 -10.61 11.96
CA ASN A 66 20.39 -11.28 10.67
C ASN A 66 19.11 -10.77 9.97
N ILE A 67 18.50 -9.69 10.46
CA ILE A 67 17.29 -9.12 9.88
C ILE A 67 17.68 -8.01 8.92
N ASP A 68 17.15 -8.10 7.70
CA ASP A 68 17.15 -6.97 6.78
C ASP A 68 16.07 -5.96 7.20
N PHE A 69 16.48 -4.93 7.92
CA PHE A 69 15.57 -3.85 8.34
C PHE A 69 15.01 -3.08 7.15
N ALA A 70 15.83 -2.80 6.13
CA ALA A 70 15.42 -2.04 4.96
C ALA A 70 14.28 -2.76 4.22
N ALA A 71 14.46 -4.04 3.91
CA ALA A 71 13.44 -4.84 3.24
C ALA A 71 12.16 -4.97 4.08
N ASN A 72 12.28 -5.17 5.40
CA ASN A 72 11.10 -5.25 6.26
C ASN A 72 10.32 -3.92 6.31
N ILE A 73 11.04 -2.79 6.41
CA ILE A 73 10.42 -1.46 6.45
C ILE A 73 9.78 -1.14 5.09
N GLN A 74 10.46 -1.45 3.99
CA GLN A 74 9.92 -1.31 2.63
C GLN A 74 8.62 -2.09 2.47
N ASN A 75 8.64 -3.39 2.79
CA ASN A 75 7.43 -4.23 2.75
C ASN A 75 6.31 -3.64 3.60
N THR A 76 6.66 -3.11 4.78
CA THR A 76 5.69 -2.45 5.66
C THR A 76 5.08 -1.20 5.04
N MET A 77 5.90 -0.30 4.51
CA MET A 77 5.41 0.96 3.94
C MET A 77 4.62 0.71 2.67
N THR A 78 5.12 -0.14 1.77
CA THR A 78 4.44 -0.50 0.51
C THR A 78 3.11 -1.19 0.78
N GLY A 79 3.09 -2.20 1.66
CA GLY A 79 1.86 -2.91 2.02
C GLY A 79 0.82 -1.99 2.67
N THR A 80 1.27 -1.10 3.57
CA THR A 80 0.37 -0.13 4.21
C THR A 80 -0.23 0.83 3.19
N LEU A 81 0.59 1.39 2.30
CA LEU A 81 0.14 2.36 1.31
C LEU A 81 -0.77 1.71 0.25
N SER A 82 -0.45 0.50 -0.19
CA SER A 82 -1.29 -0.33 -1.08
C SER A 82 -2.69 -0.53 -0.49
N SER A 83 -2.75 -0.90 0.79
CA SER A 83 -4.01 -1.07 1.52
C SER A 83 -4.81 0.23 1.60
N GLN A 84 -4.14 1.33 1.94
CA GLN A 84 -4.76 2.64 2.02
C GLN A 84 -5.32 3.11 0.67
N ILE A 85 -4.63 2.85 -0.45
CA ILE A 85 -5.15 3.17 -1.79
C ILE A 85 -6.49 2.49 -2.04
N VAL A 86 -6.60 1.19 -1.73
CA VAL A 86 -7.86 0.45 -1.92
C VAL A 86 -8.93 0.92 -0.94
N GLN A 87 -8.59 1.10 0.33
CA GLN A 87 -9.51 1.58 1.36
C GLN A 87 -10.07 2.97 1.02
N THR A 88 -9.25 3.88 0.51
CA THR A 88 -9.71 5.22 0.12
C THR A 88 -10.65 5.15 -1.08
N LEU A 89 -10.38 4.30 -2.07
CA LEU A 89 -11.34 4.05 -3.16
C LEU A 89 -12.65 3.48 -2.63
N ALA A 90 -12.59 2.48 -1.74
CA ALA A 90 -13.75 1.82 -1.13
C ALA A 90 -14.56 2.72 -0.19
N SER A 91 -13.92 3.71 0.43
CA SER A 91 -14.56 4.66 1.34
C SER A 91 -15.01 5.95 0.66
N SER A 92 -14.73 6.12 -0.64
CA SER A 92 -15.12 7.31 -1.39
C SER A 92 -16.64 7.40 -1.55
N GLU A 93 -17.14 8.62 -1.72
CA GLU A 93 -18.58 8.92 -1.89
C GLU A 93 -19.21 8.08 -3.00
N HIS A 94 -18.49 7.86 -4.10
CA HIS A 94 -18.96 7.11 -5.28
C HIS A 94 -18.47 5.66 -5.31
N ALA A 95 -18.07 5.08 -4.18
CA ALA A 95 -17.50 3.74 -4.16
C ALA A 95 -18.47 2.65 -4.67
N ASP A 96 -19.79 2.85 -4.52
CA ASP A 96 -20.78 1.90 -5.07
C ASP A 96 -20.89 1.97 -6.61
N GLU A 97 -20.45 3.07 -7.22
CA GLU A 97 -20.42 3.26 -8.67
C GLU A 97 -19.13 2.74 -9.32
N ILE A 98 -18.09 2.50 -8.51
CA ILE A 98 -16.82 1.94 -8.96
C ILE A 98 -16.92 0.41 -9.00
N ILE A 99 -17.24 -0.11 -10.18
CA ILE A 99 -17.25 -1.56 -10.45
C ILE A 99 -15.86 -1.95 -10.95
N ILE A 100 -15.29 -2.98 -10.33
CA ILE A 100 -13.99 -3.52 -10.68
C ILE A 100 -14.10 -4.97 -11.12
N GLU A 101 -13.13 -5.41 -11.91
CA GLU A 101 -12.80 -6.81 -12.15
C GLU A 101 -11.49 -7.10 -11.41
N TRP A 102 -11.52 -8.06 -10.49
CA TRP A 102 -10.36 -8.42 -9.67
C TRP A 102 -9.36 -9.20 -10.53
N LEU A 103 -8.12 -8.72 -10.62
CA LEU A 103 -7.07 -9.33 -11.42
C LEU A 103 -6.12 -10.19 -10.57
N PRO A 104 -5.45 -11.19 -11.16
CA PRO A 104 -4.47 -12.02 -10.47
C PRO A 104 -3.38 -11.21 -9.77
N SER A 105 -2.79 -11.82 -8.74
CA SER A 105 -1.64 -11.30 -8.03
C SER A 105 -0.38 -11.48 -8.87
N SER A 106 0.56 -10.52 -8.82
CA SER A 106 1.92 -10.72 -9.34
C SER A 106 2.89 -11.33 -8.33
N ALA A 107 2.42 -11.63 -7.11
CA ALA A 107 3.23 -12.24 -6.08
C ALA A 107 3.59 -13.70 -6.44
N GLU A 108 4.80 -14.14 -6.05
CA GLU A 108 5.32 -15.49 -6.32
C GLU A 108 4.43 -16.60 -5.73
N GLU A 109 3.80 -16.34 -4.58
CA GLU A 109 2.76 -17.20 -4.02
C GLU A 109 1.38 -16.54 -4.13
N GLU A 110 0.54 -17.10 -5.01
CA GLU A 110 -0.87 -16.72 -5.08
C GLU A 110 -1.62 -17.20 -3.84
N ARG A 111 -2.40 -16.32 -3.23
CA ARG A 111 -3.27 -16.71 -2.11
C ARG A 111 -4.51 -17.41 -2.64
N ALA A 112 -4.73 -18.65 -2.18
CA ALA A 112 -5.87 -19.48 -2.58
C ALA A 112 -7.22 -18.77 -2.38
N THR A 113 -7.38 -17.97 -1.33
CA THR A 113 -8.61 -17.20 -1.06
C THR A 113 -8.85 -16.09 -2.08
N HIS A 114 -7.80 -15.40 -2.51
CA HIS A 114 -7.89 -14.35 -3.53
C HIS A 114 -8.17 -14.94 -4.90
N ALA A 115 -7.60 -16.11 -5.21
CA ALA A 115 -7.82 -16.82 -6.47
C ALA A 115 -9.31 -17.12 -6.74
N LEU A 116 -10.11 -17.34 -5.69
CA LEU A 116 -11.56 -17.51 -5.79
C LEU A 116 -12.30 -16.27 -6.30
N HIS A 117 -11.64 -15.12 -6.35
CA HIS A 117 -12.22 -13.84 -6.75
C HIS A 117 -11.68 -13.32 -8.08
N TYR A 118 -10.64 -13.91 -8.65
CA TYR A 118 -10.07 -13.48 -9.93
C TYR A 118 -11.11 -13.56 -11.07
N GLY A 119 -11.12 -12.53 -11.91
CA GLY A 119 -12.09 -12.35 -13.00
C GLY A 119 -13.51 -11.96 -12.54
N LYS A 120 -13.81 -12.00 -11.24
CA LYS A 120 -15.14 -11.61 -10.75
C LYS A 120 -15.29 -10.10 -10.77
N ARG A 121 -16.50 -9.66 -11.12
CA ARG A 121 -16.90 -8.25 -11.11
C ARG A 121 -17.70 -7.94 -9.86
N MET A 122 -17.34 -6.84 -9.19
CA MET A 122 -17.99 -6.40 -7.95
C MET A 122 -17.72 -4.91 -7.70
N THR A 123 -18.42 -4.31 -6.75
CA THR A 123 -18.09 -2.93 -6.33
C THR A 123 -16.75 -2.92 -5.59
N ILE A 124 -16.02 -1.81 -5.61
CA ILE A 124 -14.76 -1.68 -4.87
C ILE A 124 -14.95 -1.90 -3.36
N LYS A 125 -16.11 -1.53 -2.80
CA LYS A 125 -16.49 -1.84 -1.41
C LYS A 125 -16.57 -3.34 -1.14
N GLN A 126 -17.16 -4.10 -2.06
CA GLN A 126 -17.23 -5.56 -1.91
C GLN A 126 -15.86 -6.22 -2.06
N ALA A 127 -15.02 -5.70 -2.97
CA ALA A 127 -13.67 -6.21 -3.17
C ALA A 127 -12.78 -5.97 -1.94
N GLU A 128 -12.80 -4.76 -1.38
CA GLU A 128 -12.06 -4.42 -0.16
C GLU A 128 -12.48 -5.32 1.02
N LYS A 129 -13.79 -5.48 1.26
CA LYS A 129 -14.32 -6.39 2.29
C LYS A 129 -13.89 -7.84 2.11
N LYS A 130 -13.57 -8.25 0.88
CA LYS A 130 -13.10 -9.59 0.51
C LYS A 130 -11.58 -9.72 0.55
N GLY A 131 -10.86 -8.68 0.95
CA GLY A 131 -9.41 -8.71 1.16
C GLY A 131 -8.58 -8.06 0.05
N LEU A 132 -9.19 -7.43 -0.97
CA LEU A 132 -8.42 -6.75 -2.02
C LEU A 132 -7.60 -5.62 -1.40
N GLY A 133 -6.27 -5.69 -1.52
CA GLY A 133 -5.34 -4.72 -0.94
C GLY A 133 -5.26 -4.68 0.59
N VAL A 134 -6.17 -5.35 1.32
CA VAL A 134 -6.20 -5.31 2.79
C VAL A 134 -5.06 -6.10 3.41
N GLU A 135 -4.70 -7.23 2.80
CA GLU A 135 -3.65 -8.10 3.34
C GLU A 135 -2.24 -7.60 2.98
N TYR A 136 -1.32 -7.75 3.93
CA TYR A 136 0.09 -7.37 3.76
C TYR A 136 0.70 -8.05 2.52
N ASN A 137 1.38 -7.27 1.69
CA ASN A 137 1.96 -7.71 0.41
C ASN A 137 0.94 -8.27 -0.61
N CYS A 138 -0.35 -7.93 -0.49
CA CYS A 138 -1.30 -8.21 -1.55
C CYS A 138 -0.89 -7.43 -2.82
N GLN A 139 -0.48 -8.16 -3.85
CA GLN A 139 -0.12 -7.63 -5.17
C GLN A 139 -1.22 -7.86 -6.23
N CYS A 140 -2.46 -8.07 -5.79
CA CYS A 140 -3.59 -8.21 -6.71
C CYS A 140 -3.84 -6.90 -7.46
N GLY A 141 -4.09 -7.00 -8.76
CA GLY A 141 -4.54 -5.88 -9.59
C GLY A 141 -6.06 -5.74 -9.61
N MET A 142 -6.53 -4.63 -10.16
CA MET A 142 -7.93 -4.47 -10.52
C MET A 142 -8.09 -3.68 -11.82
N LYS A 143 -9.08 -4.09 -12.61
CA LYS A 143 -9.53 -3.33 -13.79
C LYS A 143 -10.82 -2.60 -13.44
N ILE A 144 -10.82 -1.28 -13.56
CA ILE A 144 -12.01 -0.45 -13.34
C ILE A 144 -12.93 -0.58 -14.56
N ILE A 145 -14.05 -1.26 -14.38
CA ILE A 145 -15.10 -1.52 -15.38
C ILE A 145 -16.07 -0.33 -15.46
N SER A 146 -16.45 0.25 -14.32
CA SER A 146 -17.31 1.44 -14.23
C SER A 146 -16.79 2.41 -13.18
N GLY A 147 -17.21 3.68 -13.23
CA GLY A 147 -16.83 4.70 -12.25
C GLY A 147 -15.40 5.22 -12.41
N GLN A 148 -14.82 5.12 -13.61
CA GLN A 148 -13.42 5.47 -13.89
C GLN A 148 -13.06 6.90 -13.50
N GLN A 149 -13.94 7.87 -13.75
CA GLN A 149 -13.74 9.28 -13.37
C GLN A 149 -13.56 9.45 -11.85
N HIS A 150 -14.31 8.70 -11.04
CA HIS A 150 -14.23 8.77 -9.58
C HIS A 150 -12.92 8.15 -9.09
N ALA A 151 -12.56 6.98 -9.63
CA ALA A 151 -11.28 6.33 -9.33
C ALA A 151 -10.08 7.21 -9.74
N GLN A 152 -10.14 7.88 -10.90
CA GLN A 152 -9.10 8.79 -11.37
C GLN A 152 -8.95 10.02 -10.47
N LYS A 153 -10.05 10.58 -9.96
CA LYS A 153 -10.02 11.71 -9.03
C LYS A 153 -9.27 11.34 -7.73
N VAL A 154 -9.64 10.20 -7.14
CA VAL A 154 -9.00 9.67 -5.92
C VAL A 154 -7.52 9.38 -6.15
N THR A 155 -7.19 8.62 -7.19
CA THR A 155 -5.79 8.27 -7.50
C THR A 155 -4.92 9.48 -7.80
N LYS A 156 -5.48 10.52 -8.44
CA LYS A 156 -4.78 11.78 -8.70
C LYS A 156 -4.50 12.57 -7.42
N GLN A 157 -5.38 12.52 -6.41
CA GLN A 157 -5.13 13.12 -5.10
C GLN A 157 -3.98 12.40 -4.39
N ILE A 158 -4.02 11.07 -4.37
CA ILE A 158 -2.96 10.21 -3.81
C ILE A 158 -1.62 10.49 -4.49
N ASN A 159 -1.59 10.53 -5.83
CA ASN A 159 -0.38 10.83 -6.62
C ASN A 159 0.18 12.24 -6.43
N ARG A 160 -0.54 13.13 -5.74
CA ARG A 160 -0.02 14.45 -5.34
C ARG A 160 0.50 14.47 -3.91
N GLY A 161 0.55 13.31 -3.25
CA GLY A 161 0.91 13.17 -1.84
C GLY A 161 -0.15 13.70 -0.87
N LYS A 162 -1.36 13.97 -1.36
CA LYS A 162 -2.48 14.44 -0.54
C LYS A 162 -3.32 13.27 -0.06
N LYS A 163 -4.00 13.45 1.07
CA LYS A 163 -5.10 12.56 1.43
C LYS A 163 -6.24 12.74 0.41
N ALA A 164 -6.76 11.63 -0.09
CA ALA A 164 -7.89 11.60 -1.01
C ALA A 164 -9.21 11.49 -0.23
#